data_AF-A0A351SE42-F1
#
_entry.id   AF-A0A351SE42-F1
#
_cell.length_a   1.000
_cell.length_b   1.000
_cell.length_c   1.000
_cell.angle_alpha   90.00
_cell.angle_beta   90.00
_cell.angle_gamma   90.00
#
_symmetry.space_group_name_H-M   'P 1'
#
loop_
_entity.id
_entity.type
_entity.pdbx_description
1 polymer ?
#
loop_
_entity_poly.entity_id
_entity_poly.type
_entity_poly.pdbx_seq_one_letter_code
_entity_poly.pdbx_strand_id
1 'polypeptide(L)'
;FENLFFAEDRYDLSVVGRMKFNRRVGREEETGSGLLSKEDILDVLKVLISIRNGEGTIDDIDHLGNRRIRCVGEMAENVFRVGLVRVERAVKDRLSMVESEGLMPRDIVNAKPVAAAVKEFFGSSQLSQFMD
;
A
#
# COMPACT_ATOMS: atom_id res chain seq x y z
N PHE A 1 -15.60 5.28 9.24
CA PHE A 1 -15.40 3.83 9.19
C PHE A 1 -15.07 3.39 7.77
N GLU A 2 -15.92 3.69 6.77
CA GLU A 2 -15.70 3.35 5.35
C GLU A 2 -14.29 3.70 4.82
N ASN A 3 -13.82 4.92 5.07
CA ASN A 3 -12.52 5.39 4.57
C ASN A 3 -11.27 4.70 5.16
N LEU A 4 -11.41 3.81 6.14
CA LEU A 4 -10.26 3.15 6.77
C LEU A 4 -9.83 1.88 6.03
N PHE A 5 -10.80 1.08 5.56
CA PHE A 5 -10.55 -0.27 5.04
C PHE A 5 -11.14 -0.51 3.65
N PHE A 6 -12.07 0.35 3.22
CA PHE A 6 -12.87 0.18 2.00
C PHE A 6 -12.58 1.25 0.94
N ALA A 7 -11.54 2.05 1.13
CA ALA A 7 -11.14 3.13 0.22
C ALA A 7 -9.77 2.83 -0.42
N GLU A 8 -9.75 2.70 -1.74
CA GLU A 8 -8.59 2.26 -2.54
C GLU A 8 -7.40 3.22 -2.46
N ASP A 9 -7.65 4.50 -2.24
CA ASP A 9 -6.63 5.53 -2.05
C ASP A 9 -5.92 5.44 -0.68
N ARG A 10 -6.51 4.71 0.28
CA ARG A 10 -6.03 4.68 1.68
C ARG A 10 -5.65 3.30 2.18
N TYR A 11 -6.16 2.25 1.57
CA TYR A 11 -5.96 0.89 2.02
C TYR A 11 -5.69 -0.03 0.82
N ASP A 12 -4.63 -0.82 0.94
CA ASP A 12 -4.28 -1.84 -0.04
C ASP A 12 -3.52 -2.98 0.65
N LEU A 13 -4.07 -4.19 0.62
CA LEU A 13 -3.40 -5.41 1.04
C LEU A 13 -2.19 -5.74 0.17
N SER A 14 -2.11 -5.18 -1.03
CA SER A 14 -1.25 -5.62 -2.12
C SER A 14 -1.54 -7.07 -2.56
N VAL A 15 -0.98 -7.45 -3.70
CA VAL A 15 -1.07 -8.83 -4.23
C VAL A 15 -0.60 -9.85 -3.19
N VAL A 16 0.51 -9.57 -2.49
CA VAL A 16 1.06 -10.51 -1.51
C VAL A 16 0.20 -10.62 -0.27
N GLY A 17 -0.30 -9.50 0.25
CA GLY A 17 -1.16 -9.51 1.43
C GLY A 17 -2.49 -10.21 1.15
N ARG A 18 -3.10 -9.99 -0.02
CA ARG A 18 -4.32 -10.69 -0.40
C ARG A 18 -4.10 -12.21 -0.55
N MET A 19 -3.03 -12.62 -1.22
CA MET A 19 -2.66 -14.02 -1.36
C MET A 19 -2.41 -14.70 0.00
N LYS A 20 -1.67 -14.04 0.90
CA LYS A 20 -1.42 -14.55 2.27
C LYS A 20 -2.70 -14.60 3.10
N PHE A 21 -3.53 -13.56 3.00
CA PHE A 21 -4.82 -13.49 3.68
C PHE A 21 -5.71 -14.67 3.30
N ASN A 22 -5.94 -14.86 2.00
CA ASN A 22 -6.85 -15.89 1.50
C ASN A 22 -6.38 -17.29 1.91
N ARG A 23 -5.07 -17.58 1.78
CA ARG A 23 -4.50 -18.85 2.27
C ARG A 23 -4.69 -19.04 3.78
N ARG A 24 -4.56 -17.97 4.58
CA ARG A 24 -4.67 -18.06 6.04
C ARG A 24 -6.10 -18.31 6.54
N VAL A 25 -7.09 -17.77 5.84
CA VAL A 25 -8.51 -18.01 6.12
C VAL A 25 -9.06 -19.26 5.41
N GLY A 26 -8.23 -19.99 4.66
CA GLY A 26 -8.59 -21.25 4.02
C GLY A 26 -9.36 -21.12 2.71
N ARG A 27 -9.22 -19.99 1.99
CA ARG A 27 -9.79 -19.82 0.65
C ARG A 27 -8.86 -20.39 -0.42
N GLU A 28 -9.45 -20.87 -1.52
CA GLU A 28 -8.70 -21.44 -2.66
C GLU A 28 -8.14 -20.36 -3.59
N GLU A 29 -8.82 -19.21 -3.71
CA GLU A 29 -8.37 -18.13 -4.59
C GLU A 29 -7.15 -17.41 -4.00
N GLU A 30 -6.08 -17.26 -4.78
CA GLU A 30 -4.89 -16.52 -4.34
C GLU A 30 -4.93 -15.03 -4.69
N THR A 31 -5.85 -14.64 -5.55
CA THR A 31 -6.03 -13.26 -6.03
C THR A 31 -7.33 -12.67 -5.50
N GLY A 32 -7.42 -11.34 -5.47
CA GLY A 32 -8.63 -10.64 -5.07
C GLY A 32 -8.41 -9.14 -4.93
N SER A 33 -9.43 -8.44 -4.41
CA SER A 33 -9.34 -7.00 -4.15
C SER A 33 -8.26 -6.67 -3.12
N GLY A 34 -7.57 -5.53 -3.32
CA GLY A 34 -6.67 -4.96 -2.31
C GLY A 34 -7.40 -4.43 -1.07
N LEU A 35 -8.70 -4.15 -1.20
CA LEU A 35 -9.56 -3.70 -0.10
C LEU A 35 -10.05 -4.86 0.76
N LEU A 36 -10.33 -4.58 2.04
CA LEU A 36 -11.04 -5.54 2.89
C LEU A 36 -12.53 -5.55 2.54
N SER A 37 -13.14 -6.72 2.64
CA SER A 37 -14.59 -6.91 2.61
C SER A 37 -15.14 -7.20 4.00
N LYS A 38 -16.47 -7.15 4.17
CA LYS A 38 -17.09 -7.54 5.45
C LYS A 38 -16.90 -9.03 5.71
N GLU A 39 -16.92 -9.83 4.65
CA GLU A 39 -16.66 -11.26 4.65
C GLU A 39 -15.24 -11.57 5.12
N ASP A 40 -14.24 -10.79 4.66
CA ASP A 40 -12.85 -10.91 5.16
C ASP A 40 -12.78 -10.77 6.68
N ILE A 41 -13.47 -9.76 7.23
CA ILE A 41 -13.47 -9.50 8.68
C ILE A 41 -14.16 -10.65 9.42
N LEU A 42 -15.30 -11.13 8.93
CA LEU A 42 -16.01 -12.26 9.52
C LEU A 42 -15.17 -13.54 9.50
N ASP A 43 -14.44 -13.81 8.44
CA ASP A 43 -13.60 -15.00 8.33
C ASP A 43 -12.39 -14.94 9.28
N VAL A 44 -11.77 -13.77 9.44
CA VAL A 44 -10.72 -13.57 10.47
C VAL A 44 -11.27 -13.82 11.87
N LEU A 45 -12.47 -13.33 12.18
CA LEU A 45 -13.09 -13.57 13.49
C LEU A 45 -13.38 -15.05 13.73
N LYS A 46 -13.86 -15.79 12.71
CA LYS A 46 -14.05 -17.25 12.81
C LYS A 46 -12.73 -17.95 13.10
N VAL A 47 -11.67 -17.63 12.36
CA VAL A 47 -10.34 -18.20 12.58
C VAL A 47 -9.85 -17.93 14.00
N LEU A 48 -10.01 -16.71 14.50
CA LEU A 48 -9.62 -16.34 15.86
C LEU A 48 -10.38 -17.15 16.92
N ILE A 49 -11.69 -17.33 16.75
CA ILE A 49 -12.52 -18.13 17.65
C ILE A 49 -12.14 -19.61 17.57
N SER A 50 -11.90 -20.17 16.39
CA SER A 50 -11.45 -21.55 16.21
C SER A 50 -10.14 -21.82 16.94
N ILE A 51 -9.13 -20.94 16.78
CA ILE A 51 -7.86 -21.05 17.52
C ILE A 51 -8.11 -21.01 19.02
N ARG A 52 -9.00 -20.13 19.49
CA ARG A 52 -9.35 -20.03 20.92
C ARG A 52 -10.03 -21.31 21.44
N ASN A 53 -10.81 -21.99 20.61
CA ASN A 53 -11.45 -23.26 20.93
C ASN A 53 -10.49 -24.46 20.85
N GLY A 54 -9.23 -24.24 20.47
CA GLY A 54 -8.23 -25.30 20.30
C GLY A 54 -8.22 -25.93 18.91
N GLU A 55 -8.98 -25.38 17.98
CA GLU A 55 -9.06 -25.83 16.58
C GLU A 55 -8.16 -24.93 15.70
N GLY A 56 -6.96 -25.44 15.39
CA GLY A 56 -5.97 -24.73 14.57
C GLY A 56 -4.71 -24.38 15.35
N THR A 57 -3.82 -23.61 14.71
CA THR A 57 -2.53 -23.23 15.27
C THR A 57 -2.30 -21.72 15.21
N ILE A 58 -1.47 -21.23 16.12
CA ILE A 58 -1.01 -19.84 16.14
C ILE A 58 0.14 -19.70 15.15
N ASP A 59 0.20 -18.55 14.46
CA ASP A 59 1.26 -18.29 13.50
C ASP A 59 2.58 -17.94 14.20
N ASP A 60 3.68 -18.52 13.72
CA ASP A 60 5.04 -18.15 14.14
C ASP A 60 5.50 -16.91 13.35
N ILE A 61 5.83 -15.84 14.07
CA ILE A 61 6.28 -14.58 13.49
C ILE A 61 7.67 -14.67 12.86
N ASP A 62 8.51 -15.60 13.33
CA ASP A 62 9.89 -15.76 12.86
C ASP A 62 10.01 -16.73 11.69
N HIS A 63 8.94 -17.47 11.40
CA HIS A 63 8.87 -18.31 10.21
C HIS A 63 9.10 -17.47 8.94
N LEU A 64 10.07 -17.87 8.11
CA LEU A 64 10.45 -17.10 6.92
C LEU A 64 9.30 -16.94 5.91
N GLY A 65 8.34 -17.87 5.89
CA GLY A 65 7.10 -17.70 5.13
C GLY A 65 6.29 -16.46 5.53
N ASN A 66 6.49 -15.92 6.73
CA ASN A 66 5.86 -14.69 7.24
C ASN A 66 6.81 -13.49 7.22
N ARG A 67 8.05 -13.66 6.76
CA ARG A 67 9.05 -12.58 6.60
C ARG A 67 9.26 -12.31 5.10
N ARG A 68 8.93 -11.10 4.65
CA ARG A 68 9.11 -10.69 3.25
C ARG A 68 10.26 -9.70 3.12
N ILE A 69 11.17 -9.98 2.19
CA ILE A 69 12.25 -9.09 1.81
C ILE A 69 11.70 -8.01 0.87
N ARG A 70 12.00 -6.75 1.14
CA ARG A 70 11.73 -5.62 0.24
C ARG A 70 13.04 -5.16 -0.38
N CYS A 71 13.13 -5.25 -1.71
CA CYS A 71 14.30 -4.79 -2.45
C CYS A 71 14.24 -3.28 -2.69
N VAL A 72 15.38 -2.69 -3.11
CA VAL A 72 15.48 -1.26 -3.40
C VAL A 72 14.42 -0.75 -4.38
N GLY A 73 14.10 -1.54 -5.41
CA GLY A 73 13.09 -1.17 -6.41
C GLY A 73 11.69 -0.97 -5.82
N GLU A 74 11.25 -1.89 -4.95
CA GLU A 74 9.95 -1.77 -4.28
C GLU A 74 9.90 -0.61 -3.29
N MET A 75 11.00 -0.37 -2.57
CA MET A 75 11.08 0.78 -1.66
C MET A 75 11.03 2.10 -2.44
N ALA A 76 11.78 2.20 -3.53
CA ALA A 76 11.78 3.35 -4.41
C ALA A 76 10.41 3.57 -5.07
N GLU A 77 9.74 2.50 -5.53
CA GLU A 77 8.39 2.55 -6.09
C GLU A 77 7.39 3.13 -5.08
N ASN A 78 7.42 2.67 -3.83
CA ASN A 78 6.53 3.17 -2.78
C ASN A 78 6.73 4.68 -2.53
N VAL A 79 7.99 5.14 -2.47
CA VAL A 79 8.32 6.56 -2.30
C VAL A 79 7.88 7.37 -3.52
N PHE A 80 8.11 6.85 -4.72
CA PHE A 80 7.69 7.47 -5.97
C PHE A 80 6.16 7.63 -6.03
N ARG A 81 5.42 6.58 -5.65
CA ARG A 81 3.95 6.61 -5.55
C ARG A 81 3.47 7.70 -4.59
N VAL A 82 4.09 7.82 -3.40
CA VAL A 82 3.77 8.91 -2.46
C VAL A 82 4.03 10.28 -3.08
N GLY A 83 5.10 10.43 -3.87
CA GLY A 83 5.37 11.62 -4.66
C GLY A 83 4.26 11.93 -5.67
N LEU A 84 3.79 10.91 -6.40
CA LEU A 84 2.71 11.04 -7.38
C LEU A 84 1.38 11.45 -6.76
N VAL A 85 1.00 10.89 -5.60
CA VAL A 85 -0.23 11.29 -4.88
C VAL A 85 -0.22 12.79 -4.54
N ARG A 86 0.95 13.35 -4.19
CA ARG A 86 1.10 14.80 -3.95
C ARG A 86 0.91 15.61 -5.24
N VAL A 87 1.45 15.12 -6.36
CA VAL A 87 1.28 15.75 -7.68
C VAL A 87 -0.19 15.71 -8.11
N GLU A 88 -0.85 14.56 -7.95
CA GLU A 88 -2.26 14.38 -8.28
C GLU A 88 -3.14 15.38 -7.53
N ARG A 89 -2.91 15.55 -6.22
CA ARG A 89 -3.64 16.53 -5.41
C ARG A 89 -3.45 17.96 -5.94
N ALA A 90 -2.20 18.37 -6.20
CA ALA A 90 -1.90 19.70 -6.72
C ALA A 90 -2.53 19.94 -8.11
N VAL A 91 -2.55 18.91 -8.95
CA VAL A 91 -3.21 18.94 -10.27
C VAL A 91 -4.71 19.11 -10.13
N LYS A 92 -5.37 18.31 -9.28
CA LYS A 92 -6.82 18.41 -9.00
C LYS A 92 -7.21 19.78 -8.45
N ASP A 93 -6.45 20.30 -7.48
CA ASP A 93 -6.69 21.61 -6.89
C ASP A 93 -6.59 22.70 -7.97
N ARG A 94 -5.57 22.65 -8.83
CA ARG A 94 -5.34 23.64 -9.89
C ARG A 94 -6.37 23.57 -11.03
N LEU A 95 -6.84 22.38 -11.37
CA LEU A 95 -7.94 22.19 -12.33
C LEU A 95 -9.28 22.69 -11.79
N SER A 96 -9.47 22.67 -10.47
CA SER A 96 -10.70 23.16 -9.83
C SER A 96 -10.80 24.69 -9.76
N MET A 97 -9.67 25.40 -9.92
CA MET A 97 -9.65 26.87 -9.99
C MET A 97 -9.95 27.32 -11.43
N VAL A 98 -11.06 28.04 -11.58
CA VAL A 98 -11.64 28.47 -12.86
C VAL A 98 -10.81 29.57 -13.50
N GLU A 99 -10.06 29.19 -14.53
CA GLU A 99 -9.79 29.87 -15.81
C GLU A 99 -9.04 28.83 -16.66
N SER A 100 -9.74 27.74 -17.01
CA SER A 100 -9.14 26.55 -17.63
C SER A 100 -8.89 26.71 -19.14
N GLU A 101 -9.27 27.84 -19.72
CA GLU A 101 -9.06 28.11 -21.14
C GLU A 101 -7.56 28.35 -21.40
N GLY A 102 -6.94 27.43 -22.12
CA GLY A 102 -5.53 27.53 -22.55
C GLY A 102 -4.51 26.88 -21.63
N LEU A 103 -4.92 26.19 -20.55
CA LEU A 103 -3.98 25.41 -19.72
C LEU A 103 -3.43 24.21 -20.48
N MET A 104 -2.11 24.12 -20.62
CA MET A 104 -1.44 22.94 -21.18
C MET A 104 -0.99 22.00 -20.06
N PRO A 105 -0.89 20.67 -20.30
CA PRO A 105 -0.47 19.70 -19.27
C PRO A 105 0.86 20.05 -18.58
N ARG A 106 1.81 20.62 -19.31
CA ARG A 106 3.10 21.09 -18.78
C ARG A 106 2.97 22.21 -17.73
N ASP A 107 1.89 22.97 -17.77
CA ASP A 107 1.67 24.11 -16.87
C ASP A 107 1.14 23.64 -15.50
N ILE A 108 0.54 22.44 -15.45
CA ILE A 108 -0.13 21.88 -14.28
C ILE A 108 0.76 20.86 -13.55
N VAL A 109 1.56 20.09 -14.28
CA VAL A 109 2.42 19.04 -13.72
C VAL A 109 3.74 19.62 -13.20
N ASN A 110 4.03 19.41 -11.91
CA ASN A 110 5.28 19.81 -11.26
C ASN A 110 6.06 18.58 -10.77
N ALA A 111 7.30 18.41 -11.22
CA ALA A 111 8.16 17.29 -10.84
C ALA A 111 8.82 17.45 -9.46
N LYS A 112 8.85 18.66 -8.88
CA LYS A 112 9.54 18.92 -7.60
C LYS A 112 9.10 18.02 -6.44
N PRO A 113 7.79 17.74 -6.22
CA PRO A 113 7.36 16.88 -5.12
C PRO A 113 7.87 15.44 -5.24
N VAL A 114 7.94 14.92 -6.46
CA VAL A 114 8.44 13.56 -6.75
C VAL A 114 9.95 13.52 -6.54
N ALA A 115 10.68 14.46 -7.15
CA ALA A 115 12.14 14.54 -7.02
C ALA A 115 12.59 14.72 -5.56
N ALA A 116 11.86 15.53 -4.78
CA ALA A 116 12.13 15.74 -3.37
C ALA A 116 11.95 14.44 -2.56
N ALA A 117 10.85 13.71 -2.77
CA ALA A 117 10.58 12.44 -2.08
C ALA A 117 11.66 11.39 -2.38
N VAL A 118 12.06 11.26 -3.65
CA VAL A 118 13.11 10.32 -4.05
C VAL A 118 14.47 10.72 -3.46
N LYS A 119 14.81 12.02 -3.49
CA LYS A 119 16.06 12.53 -2.92
C LYS A 119 16.13 12.32 -1.41
N GLU A 120 15.03 12.55 -0.71
CA GLU A 120 14.90 12.28 0.73
C GLU A 120 15.12 10.80 1.04
N PHE A 121 14.50 9.89 0.27
CA PHE A 121 14.70 8.46 0.44
C PHE A 121 16.18 8.05 0.32
N PHE A 122 16.89 8.48 -0.72
CA PHE A 122 18.30 8.12 -0.88
C PHE A 122 19.24 8.90 0.04
N GLY A 123 18.86 10.10 0.48
CA GLY A 123 19.71 10.98 1.29
C GLY A 123 19.63 10.74 2.80
N SER A 124 18.48 10.28 3.31
CA SER A 124 18.24 10.16 4.76
C SER A 124 17.68 8.80 5.21
N SER A 125 17.42 7.85 4.30
CA SER A 125 16.99 6.51 4.70
C SER A 125 18.11 5.78 5.42
N GLN A 126 17.77 5.11 6.53
CA GLN A 126 18.68 4.21 7.24
C GLN A 126 19.20 3.06 6.36
N LEU A 127 18.46 2.70 5.32
CA LEU A 127 18.82 1.65 4.36
C LEU A 127 19.68 2.16 3.20
N SER A 128 19.90 3.47 3.10
CA SER A 128 20.75 4.11 2.10
C SER A 128 22.04 4.57 2.78
N GLN A 129 23.05 3.70 2.77
CA GLN A 129 24.32 3.90 3.46
C GLN A 129 25.47 4.03 2.46
N PHE A 130 26.60 4.60 2.90
CA PHE A 130 27.83 4.56 2.12
C PHE A 130 28.27 3.11 1.93
N MET A 131 28.78 2.80 0.74
CA MET A 131 29.34 1.49 0.44
C MET A 131 30.62 1.30 1.26
N ASP A 132 30.77 0.12 1.88
CA ASP A 132 31.95 -0.28 2.64
C ASP A 132 33.20 -0.46 1.75
#